data_AF-A0A0K2JJT6-F1
#
_entry.id   AF-A0A0K2JJT6-F1
#
_cell.length_a   1.000
_cell.length_b   1.000
_cell.length_c   1.000
_cell.angle_alpha   90.00
_cell.angle_beta   90.00
_cell.angle_gamma   90.00
#
_symmetry.space_group_name_H-M   'P 1'
#
loop_
_entity.id
_entity.type
_entity.pdbx_description
1 polymer ?
#
loop_
_entity_poly.entity_id
_entity_poly.type
_entity_poly.pdbx_seq_one_letter_code
_entity_poly.pdbx_strand_id
1 'polypeptide(L)'
;MKKLLSLLAIFSLSFTNTVNLISCDNIANNKPKLPPSKTKLPIVKDVFYYEKLKQEITAEIKEYDEVIKEIENSKNDYENEEEYQTELKQTQAEKFIKISELNNCEYQILLCQKENKFTEKKQQAIKLLEKQINNLNSALNLLSEIKNSDFNQKDLEKNKTKIKNTKIILDEVKRN
;
A
#
# COMPACT_ATOMS: atom_id res chain seq x y z
N MET A 1 -2.32 -22.12 -28.24
CA MET A 1 -1.21 -22.26 -27.27
C MET A 1 -0.01 -21.40 -27.67
N LYS A 2 -0.02 -20.09 -27.34
CA LYS A 2 1.19 -19.26 -27.23
C LYS A 2 0.94 -18.17 -26.17
N LYS A 3 1.61 -18.34 -25.02
CA LYS A 3 2.03 -17.33 -24.03
C LYS A 3 1.01 -16.71 -23.05
N LEU A 4 0.35 -17.56 -22.26
CA LEU A 4 -0.21 -17.22 -20.93
C LEU A 4 0.79 -17.51 -19.77
N LEU A 5 2.10 -17.52 -20.08
CA LEU A 5 3.17 -17.88 -19.14
C LEU A 5 3.74 -16.67 -18.35
N SER A 6 3.25 -15.45 -18.61
CA SER A 6 3.77 -14.23 -17.95
C SER A 6 3.10 -13.95 -16.61
N LEU A 7 1.79 -14.20 -16.48
CA LEU A 7 1.00 -13.81 -15.31
C LEU A 7 1.20 -14.70 -14.07
N LEU A 8 1.69 -15.93 -14.26
CA LEU A 8 1.97 -16.85 -13.14
C LEU A 8 3.22 -16.49 -12.33
N ALA A 9 4.05 -15.55 -12.80
CA ALA A 9 5.26 -15.14 -12.09
C ALA A 9 4.99 -14.11 -10.95
N ILE A 10 3.95 -13.29 -11.07
CA ILE A 10 3.69 -12.18 -10.12
C ILE A 10 3.04 -12.70 -8.81
N PHE A 11 2.46 -13.91 -8.82
CA PHE A 11 1.76 -14.48 -7.67
C PHE A 11 2.64 -15.16 -6.61
N SER A 12 3.97 -15.08 -6.70
CA SER A 12 4.89 -15.81 -5.80
C SER A 12 5.59 -14.96 -4.72
N LEU A 13 5.13 -13.74 -4.46
CA LEU A 13 5.59 -12.96 -3.29
C LEU A 13 4.42 -12.52 -2.41
N SER A 14 3.69 -13.53 -1.91
CA SER A 14 2.91 -13.40 -0.69
C SER A 14 3.85 -13.12 0.50
N PHE A 15 4.30 -11.87 0.65
CA PHE A 15 4.81 -11.41 1.93
C PHE A 15 3.62 -11.26 2.88
N THR A 16 3.34 -12.32 3.62
CA THR A 16 2.58 -12.29 4.87
C THR A 16 3.33 -11.43 5.89
N ASN A 17 3.25 -10.10 5.78
CA ASN A 17 3.55 -9.22 6.90
C ASN A 17 2.21 -8.87 7.54
N THR A 18 1.77 -9.71 8.47
CA THR A 18 0.80 -9.31 9.50
C THR A 18 1.43 -8.18 10.29
N VAL A 19 1.11 -6.94 9.92
CA VAL A 19 1.48 -5.75 10.68
C VAL A 19 0.61 -5.75 11.94
N ASN A 20 1.14 -6.26 13.04
CA ASN A 20 0.56 -6.03 14.36
C ASN A 20 0.59 -4.51 14.58
N LEU A 21 -0.59 -3.90 14.57
CA LEU A 21 -0.79 -2.49 14.94
C LEU A 21 -0.21 -2.29 16.35
N ILE A 22 0.86 -1.50 16.43
CA ILE A 22 1.42 -1.07 17.72
C ILE A 22 0.37 -0.14 18.34
N SER A 23 -0.25 -0.62 19.41
CA SER A 23 -1.11 0.17 20.31
C SER A 23 -0.33 1.40 20.78
N CYS A 24 -0.89 2.59 20.57
CA CYS A 24 -0.42 3.83 21.19
C CYS A 24 -0.81 3.84 22.68
N ASP A 25 -0.22 2.96 23.48
CA ASP A 25 -0.30 3.05 24.93
C ASP A 25 0.79 3.98 25.43
N ASN A 26 0.40 5.22 25.76
CA ASN A 26 0.94 5.99 26.88
C ASN A 26 0.14 7.28 27.08
N ILE A 27 -1.04 7.17 27.69
CA ILE A 27 -1.66 8.28 28.43
C ILE A 27 -1.56 7.94 29.92
N ALA A 28 -0.62 8.63 30.58
CA ALA A 28 -0.48 8.97 32.00
C ALA A 28 -0.94 7.96 33.08
N ASN A 29 -0.02 7.55 33.97
CA ASN A 29 -0.24 7.58 35.42
C ASN A 29 1.08 7.45 36.24
N ASN A 30 1.19 8.30 37.26
CA ASN A 30 2.36 8.49 38.14
C ASN A 30 2.65 7.29 39.06
N LYS A 31 3.89 6.77 39.07
CA LYS A 31 4.52 6.03 40.20
C LYS A 31 6.06 6.01 40.06
N PRO A 32 6.81 5.79 41.17
CA PRO A 32 8.22 6.17 41.27
C PRO A 32 9.16 5.36 40.38
N LYS A 33 10.15 6.07 39.82
CA LYS A 33 11.15 5.60 38.85
C LYS A 33 12.00 4.44 39.37
N LEU A 34 11.76 3.24 38.82
CA LEU A 34 12.85 2.29 38.59
C LEU A 34 13.81 2.88 37.55
N PRO A 35 15.11 2.55 37.58
CA PRO A 35 16.04 2.99 36.55
C PRO A 35 15.46 2.57 35.20
N PRO A 36 15.51 3.44 34.17
CA PRO A 36 14.89 3.11 32.90
C PRO A 36 15.56 1.83 32.42
N SER A 37 14.81 0.72 32.48
CA SER A 37 14.99 -0.36 31.52
C SER A 37 15.04 0.39 30.21
N LYS A 38 16.19 0.35 29.52
CA LYS A 38 16.24 0.81 28.14
C LYS A 38 15.22 -0.07 27.45
N THR A 39 13.99 0.43 27.32
CA THR A 39 12.97 -0.17 26.48
C THR A 39 13.70 -0.36 25.19
N LYS A 40 13.96 -1.61 24.80
CA LYS A 40 14.43 -1.89 23.46
C LYS A 40 13.31 -1.36 22.58
N LEU A 41 13.45 -0.10 22.16
CA LEU A 41 12.56 0.52 21.20
C LEU A 41 12.47 -0.53 20.09
N PRO A 42 11.25 -0.93 19.69
CA PRO A 42 11.10 -1.92 18.65
C PRO A 42 12.01 -1.46 17.52
N ILE A 43 12.96 -2.31 17.15
CA ILE A 43 13.96 -2.01 16.13
C ILE A 43 13.14 -1.76 14.88
N VAL A 44 12.85 -0.49 14.62
CA VAL A 44 12.12 -0.11 13.44
C VAL A 44 13.07 -0.45 12.30
N LYS A 45 12.63 -1.34 11.42
CA LYS A 45 13.40 -1.84 10.27
C LYS A 45 14.09 -0.63 9.61
N ASP A 46 15.40 -0.71 9.49
CA ASP A 46 16.34 0.36 9.12
C ASP A 46 15.82 1.21 7.93
N VAL A 47 16.11 2.52 7.91
CA VAL A 47 15.78 3.39 6.77
C VAL A 47 16.30 2.81 5.45
N PHE A 48 17.44 2.12 5.49
CA PHE A 48 17.96 1.38 4.33
C PHE A 48 16.99 0.32 3.78
N TYR A 49 16.31 -0.42 4.67
CA TYR A 49 15.30 -1.41 4.27
C TYR A 49 14.16 -0.76 3.51
N TYR A 50 13.67 0.38 3.99
CA TYR A 50 12.57 1.07 3.32
C TYR A 50 12.99 1.81 2.05
N GLU A 51 14.21 2.33 1.99
CA GLU A 51 14.77 2.89 0.75
C GLU A 51 14.84 1.81 -0.34
N LYS A 52 15.30 0.59 0.02
CA LYS A 52 15.29 -0.57 -0.89
C LYS A 52 13.86 -0.97 -1.28
N LEU A 53 12.95 -1.09 -0.32
CA LEU A 53 11.55 -1.41 -0.57
C LEU A 53 10.88 -0.39 -1.51
N LYS A 54 11.19 0.90 -1.35
CA LYS A 54 10.70 1.96 -2.24
C LYS A 54 11.19 1.75 -3.67
N GLN A 55 12.45 1.38 -3.86
CA GLN A 55 13.00 1.08 -5.19
C GLN A 55 12.30 -0.13 -5.82
N GLU A 56 12.13 -1.21 -5.05
CA GLU A 56 11.44 -2.44 -5.48
C GLU A 56 10.00 -2.14 -5.91
N ILE A 57 9.20 -1.49 -5.06
CA ILE A 57 7.81 -1.15 -5.40
C ILE A 57 7.75 -0.16 -6.59
N THR A 58 8.71 0.76 -6.71
CA THR A 58 8.75 1.69 -7.86
C THR A 58 9.06 0.95 -9.16
N ALA A 59 9.90 -0.10 -9.13
CA ALA A 59 10.15 -0.96 -10.27
C ALA A 59 8.89 -1.77 -10.63
N GLU A 60 8.24 -2.39 -9.66
CA GLU A 60 6.98 -3.12 -9.86
C GLU A 60 5.91 -2.23 -10.51
N ILE A 61 5.75 -0.98 -10.06
CA ILE A 61 4.78 -0.03 -10.67
C ILE A 61 5.08 0.23 -12.15
N LYS A 62 6.36 0.28 -12.54
CA LYS A 62 6.75 0.44 -13.95
C LYS A 62 6.44 -0.81 -14.76
N GLU A 63 6.62 -1.99 -14.18
CA GLU A 63 6.20 -3.24 -14.82
C GLU A 63 4.68 -3.23 -15.08
N TYR A 64 3.87 -2.77 -14.13
CA TYR A 64 2.44 -2.58 -14.38
C TYR A 64 2.15 -1.56 -15.50
N ASP A 65 2.93 -0.48 -15.62
CA ASP A 65 2.78 0.47 -16.75
C ASP A 65 3.06 -0.19 -18.10
N GLU A 66 4.01 -1.12 -18.16
CA GLU A 66 4.35 -1.87 -19.36
C GLU A 66 3.26 -2.90 -19.69
N VAL A 67 2.82 -3.67 -18.69
CA VAL A 67 1.73 -4.66 -18.86
C VAL A 67 0.42 -3.99 -19.31
N ILE A 68 0.05 -2.85 -18.73
CA ILE A 68 -1.15 -2.10 -19.15
C ILE A 68 -1.04 -1.70 -20.63
N LYS A 69 0.12 -1.22 -21.09
CA LYS A 69 0.33 -0.88 -22.50
C LYS A 69 0.27 -2.11 -23.39
N GLU A 70 0.80 -3.24 -22.95
CA GLU A 70 0.72 -4.49 -23.70
C GLU A 70 -0.74 -4.91 -23.89
N ILE A 71 -1.54 -4.93 -22.81
CA ILE A 71 -2.98 -5.21 -22.84
C ILE A 71 -3.70 -4.26 -23.81
N GLU A 72 -3.46 -2.95 -23.69
CA GLU A 72 -4.08 -1.94 -24.56
C GLU A 72 -3.73 -2.16 -26.04
N ASN A 73 -2.49 -2.53 -26.35
CA ASN A 73 -2.04 -2.80 -27.72
C ASN A 73 -2.55 -4.14 -28.28
N SER A 74 -2.82 -5.12 -27.42
CA SER A 74 -3.33 -6.43 -27.80
C SER A 74 -4.85 -6.53 -27.73
N LYS A 75 -5.58 -5.39 -27.67
CA LYS A 75 -7.05 -5.38 -27.59
C LYS A 75 -7.75 -6.31 -28.61
N ASN A 76 -7.25 -6.34 -29.85
CA ASN A 76 -7.83 -7.15 -30.92
C ASN A 76 -7.53 -8.64 -30.81
N ASP A 77 -6.62 -9.04 -29.92
CA ASP A 77 -6.24 -10.43 -29.68
C ASP A 77 -7.16 -11.13 -28.66
N TYR A 78 -8.02 -10.37 -27.97
CA TYR A 78 -8.99 -10.90 -27.01
C TYR A 78 -10.23 -11.48 -27.71
N GLU A 79 -10.75 -12.58 -27.16
CA GLU A 79 -11.95 -13.23 -27.70
C GLU A 79 -13.20 -12.36 -27.56
N ASN A 80 -13.27 -11.54 -26.50
CA ASN A 80 -14.39 -10.65 -26.23
C ASN A 80 -13.97 -9.40 -25.42
N GLU A 81 -14.80 -8.35 -25.49
CA GLU A 81 -14.55 -7.08 -24.78
C GLU A 81 -14.62 -7.23 -23.25
N GLU A 82 -15.40 -8.18 -22.72
CA GLU A 82 -15.51 -8.38 -21.26
C GLU A 82 -14.20 -8.91 -20.66
N GLU A 83 -13.54 -9.86 -21.32
CA GLU A 83 -12.24 -10.40 -20.94
C GLU A 83 -11.16 -9.32 -20.99
N TYR A 84 -11.07 -8.58 -22.11
CA TYR A 84 -10.17 -7.45 -22.27
C TYR A 84 -10.34 -6.41 -21.15
N GLN A 85 -11.58 -5.97 -20.91
CA GLN A 85 -11.88 -4.98 -19.87
C GLN A 85 -11.59 -5.50 -18.47
N THR A 86 -11.82 -6.80 -18.23
CA THR A 86 -11.54 -7.43 -16.94
C THR A 86 -10.04 -7.40 -16.65
N GLU A 87 -9.21 -7.88 -17.58
CA GLU A 87 -7.76 -7.91 -17.40
C GLU A 87 -7.18 -6.50 -17.27
N LEU A 88 -7.62 -5.55 -18.10
CA LEU A 88 -7.19 -4.16 -18.04
C LEU A 88 -7.51 -3.51 -16.68
N LYS A 89 -8.77 -3.62 -16.23
CA LYS A 89 -9.20 -3.01 -14.96
C LYS A 89 -8.54 -3.66 -13.75
N GLN A 90 -8.35 -4.98 -13.79
CA GLN A 90 -7.67 -5.69 -12.72
C GLN A 90 -6.21 -5.26 -12.60
N THR A 91 -5.49 -5.20 -13.72
CA THR A 91 -4.09 -4.74 -13.77
C THR A 91 -3.96 -3.29 -13.29
N GLN A 92 -4.88 -2.41 -13.70
CA GLN A 92 -4.94 -1.03 -13.22
C GLN A 92 -5.20 -0.95 -11.70
N ALA A 93 -6.10 -1.78 -11.17
CA ALA A 93 -6.40 -1.82 -9.75
C ALA A 93 -5.19 -2.30 -8.92
N GLU A 94 -4.49 -3.34 -9.37
CA GLU A 94 -3.27 -3.86 -8.72
C GLU A 94 -2.16 -2.80 -8.68
N LYS A 95 -1.96 -2.07 -9.79
CA LYS A 95 -1.08 -0.90 -9.83
C LYS A 95 -1.45 0.14 -8.78
N PHE A 96 -2.73 0.51 -8.65
CA PHE A 96 -3.18 1.46 -7.63
C PHE A 96 -2.91 0.96 -6.20
N ILE A 97 -3.12 -0.32 -5.94
CA ILE A 97 -2.81 -0.95 -4.64
C ILE A 97 -1.32 -0.83 -4.36
N LYS A 98 -0.44 -1.10 -5.33
CA LYS A 98 1.01 -0.97 -5.17
C LYS A 98 1.46 0.48 -4.95
N ILE A 99 0.90 1.44 -5.67
CA ILE A 99 1.17 2.87 -5.41
C ILE A 99 0.75 3.26 -3.99
N SER A 100 -0.32 2.66 -3.44
CA SER A 100 -0.73 2.91 -2.06
C SER A 100 0.33 2.47 -1.03
N GLU A 101 1.09 1.42 -1.31
CA GLU A 101 2.15 0.90 -0.44
C GLU A 101 3.34 1.85 -0.35
N LEU A 102 3.66 2.57 -1.44
CA LEU A 102 4.67 3.64 -1.43
C LEU A 102 4.32 4.81 -0.49
N ASN A 103 3.03 5.07 -0.29
CA ASN A 103 2.55 6.19 0.51
C ASN A 103 2.30 5.80 1.98
N ASN A 104 2.82 4.65 2.43
CA ASN A 104 2.69 4.21 3.81
C ASN A 104 3.33 5.22 4.78
N CYS A 105 2.55 5.67 5.77
CA CYS A 105 2.98 6.62 6.78
C CYS A 105 4.09 6.14 7.70
N GLU A 106 4.19 4.83 7.96
CA GLU A 106 5.25 4.28 8.80
C GLU A 106 6.64 4.60 8.23
N TYR A 107 6.79 4.48 6.91
CA TYR A 107 8.02 4.86 6.22
C TYR A 107 8.34 6.34 6.34
N GLN A 108 7.32 7.19 6.22
CA GLN A 108 7.51 8.64 6.28
C GLN A 108 7.90 9.08 7.68
N ILE A 109 7.25 8.54 8.71
CA ILE A 109 7.59 8.76 10.11
C ILE A 109 9.06 8.40 10.37
N LEU A 110 9.56 7.30 9.80
CA LEU A 110 10.96 6.89 9.92
C LEU A 110 11.94 7.87 9.27
N LEU A 111 11.65 8.34 8.06
CA LEU A 111 12.45 9.38 7.42
C LEU A 111 12.44 10.69 8.23
N CYS A 112 11.30 11.06 8.83
CA CYS A 112 11.22 12.21 9.73
C CYS A 112 12.16 12.05 10.93
N GLN A 113 12.21 10.87 11.54
CA GLN A 113 13.05 10.55 12.69
C GLN A 113 14.55 10.60 12.33
N LYS A 114 14.95 10.09 11.16
CA LYS A 114 16.35 10.18 10.66
C LYS A 114 16.79 11.63 10.44
N GLU A 115 15.91 12.47 9.91
CA GLU A 115 16.25 13.83 9.47
C GLU A 115 16.00 14.92 10.53
N ASN A 116 15.51 14.58 11.73
CA ASN A 116 15.19 15.52 12.83
C ASN A 116 14.26 16.71 12.44
N LYS A 117 13.35 16.51 11.48
CA LYS A 117 12.46 17.57 10.95
C LYS A 117 11.00 17.13 10.92
N PHE A 118 10.35 16.95 12.07
CA PHE A 118 8.98 16.45 12.12
C PHE A 118 7.91 17.53 11.82
N THR A 119 8.15 18.78 12.17
CA THR A 119 7.13 19.85 12.16
C THR A 119 6.69 20.27 10.75
N GLU A 120 7.60 20.34 9.77
CA GLU A 120 7.26 20.57 8.34
C GLU A 120 6.56 19.35 7.69
N LYS A 121 6.66 18.17 8.32
CA LYS A 121 6.25 16.90 7.71
C LYS A 121 4.83 16.46 8.05
N LYS A 122 4.10 17.16 8.94
CA LYS A 122 2.66 16.91 9.20
C LYS A 122 1.82 17.07 7.93
N GLN A 123 2.02 18.18 7.21
CA GLN A 123 1.30 18.43 5.94
C GLN A 123 1.69 17.41 4.86
N GLN A 124 2.96 17.00 4.82
CA GLN A 124 3.43 15.95 3.91
C GLN A 124 2.82 14.59 4.23
N ALA A 125 2.73 14.22 5.51
CA ALA A 125 2.09 12.98 5.97
C ALA A 125 0.60 12.98 5.62
N ILE A 126 -0.12 14.09 5.86
CA ILE A 126 -1.52 14.28 5.46
C ILE A 126 -1.68 14.04 3.95
N LYS A 127 -0.85 14.69 3.13
CA LYS A 127 -0.90 14.57 1.66
C LYS A 127 -0.67 13.12 1.20
N LEU A 128 0.23 12.39 1.87
CA LEU A 128 0.54 11.00 1.54
C LEU A 128 -0.59 10.05 1.96
N LEU A 129 -1.20 10.26 3.13
CA LEU A 129 -2.38 9.52 3.57
C LEU A 129 -3.58 9.74 2.63
N GLU A 130 -3.82 10.99 2.23
CA GLU A 130 -4.87 11.32 1.27
C GLU A 130 -4.62 10.64 -0.08
N LYS A 131 -3.36 10.65 -0.56
CA LYS A 131 -2.98 9.93 -1.78
C LYS A 131 -3.16 8.42 -1.63
N GLN A 132 -2.81 7.84 -0.48
CA GLN A 132 -3.01 6.42 -0.20
C GLN A 132 -4.49 6.04 -0.25
N ILE A 133 -5.36 6.82 0.41
CA ILE A 133 -6.81 6.62 0.40
C ILE A 133 -7.36 6.72 -1.03
N ASN A 134 -6.95 7.74 -1.79
CA ASN A 134 -7.42 7.94 -3.16
C ASN A 134 -7.06 6.76 -4.06
N ASN A 135 -5.81 6.27 -4.02
CA ASN A 135 -5.41 5.11 -4.81
C ASN A 135 -6.18 3.85 -4.42
N LEU A 136 -6.38 3.60 -3.12
CA LEU A 136 -7.16 2.45 -2.66
C LEU A 136 -8.62 2.54 -3.10
N ASN A 137 -9.22 3.73 -3.11
CA ASN A 137 -10.58 3.93 -3.63
C ASN A 137 -10.64 3.72 -5.15
N SER A 138 -9.65 4.20 -5.91
CA SER A 138 -9.56 3.95 -7.35
C SER A 138 -9.48 2.45 -7.66
N ALA A 139 -8.67 1.70 -6.91
CA ALA A 139 -8.61 0.24 -7.03
C ALA A 139 -9.96 -0.40 -6.70
N LEU A 140 -10.60 0.01 -5.59
CA LEU A 140 -11.89 -0.55 -5.18
C LEU A 140 -12.99 -0.31 -6.21
N ASN A 141 -13.04 0.87 -6.80
CA ASN A 141 -14.02 1.22 -7.84
C ASN A 141 -13.84 0.33 -9.07
N LEU A 142 -12.61 0.22 -9.59
CA LEU A 142 -12.30 -0.63 -10.74
C LEU A 142 -12.71 -2.08 -10.49
N LEU A 143 -12.32 -2.64 -9.33
CA LEU A 143 -12.64 -4.03 -8.99
C LEU A 143 -14.14 -4.25 -8.79
N SER A 144 -14.87 -3.26 -8.29
CA SER A 144 -16.33 -3.37 -8.10
C SER A 144 -17.12 -3.43 -9.41
N GLU A 145 -16.53 -2.97 -10.51
CA GLU A 145 -17.14 -3.04 -11.85
C GLU A 145 -16.95 -4.42 -12.52
N ILE A 146 -16.03 -5.25 -12.00
CA ILE A 146 -15.74 -6.57 -12.57
C ILE A 146 -16.70 -7.59 -11.96
N LYS A 147 -17.55 -8.20 -12.79
CA LYS A 147 -18.58 -9.16 -12.34
C LYS A 147 -18.01 -10.53 -11.97
N ASN A 148 -16.86 -10.91 -12.53
CA ASN A 148 -16.23 -12.22 -12.41
C ASN A 148 -14.69 -12.12 -12.22
N SER A 149 -14.20 -11.23 -11.35
CA SER A 149 -12.75 -11.11 -11.16
C SER A 149 -12.18 -12.27 -10.33
N ASP A 150 -10.94 -12.65 -10.61
CA ASP A 150 -10.14 -13.51 -9.73
C ASP A 150 -9.85 -12.87 -8.36
N PHE A 151 -10.10 -11.55 -8.23
CA PHE A 151 -10.07 -10.85 -6.97
C PHE A 151 -11.17 -11.39 -6.04
N ASN A 152 -10.76 -12.16 -5.04
CA ASN A 152 -11.69 -12.72 -4.08
C ASN A 152 -12.32 -11.61 -3.22
N GLN A 153 -13.53 -11.85 -2.72
CA GLN A 153 -14.23 -10.91 -1.82
C GLN A 153 -13.40 -10.55 -0.59
N LYS A 154 -12.48 -11.41 -0.16
CA LYS A 154 -11.57 -11.19 0.96
C LYS A 154 -10.52 -10.11 0.65
N ASP A 155 -10.05 -9.98 -0.59
CA ASP A 155 -9.10 -8.95 -1.00
C ASP A 155 -9.78 -7.58 -1.14
N LEU A 156 -11.04 -7.55 -1.57
CA LEU A 156 -11.89 -6.35 -1.51
C LEU A 156 -12.08 -5.88 -0.06
N GLU A 157 -12.41 -6.78 0.86
CA GLU A 157 -12.56 -6.45 2.28
C GLU A 157 -11.24 -6.00 2.93
N LYS A 158 -10.10 -6.56 2.49
CA LYS A 158 -8.77 -6.12 2.90
C LYS A 158 -8.52 -4.68 2.48
N ASN A 159 -8.86 -4.30 1.25
CA ASN A 159 -8.72 -2.93 0.76
C ASN A 159 -9.64 -1.95 1.50
N LYS A 160 -10.91 -2.31 1.73
CA LYS A 160 -11.84 -1.50 2.54
C LYS A 160 -11.30 -1.28 3.96
N THR A 161 -10.76 -2.33 4.57
CA THR A 161 -10.14 -2.26 5.91
C THR A 161 -8.93 -1.34 5.91
N LYS A 162 -8.05 -1.44 4.90
CA LYS A 162 -6.91 -0.52 4.73
C LYS A 162 -7.39 0.93 4.63
N ILE A 163 -8.37 1.24 3.78
CA ILE A 163 -8.95 2.59 3.65
C ILE A 163 -9.46 3.12 4.99
N LYS A 164 -10.23 2.31 5.71
CA LYS A 164 -10.78 2.67 7.03
C LYS A 164 -9.66 3.01 8.02
N ASN A 165 -8.63 2.17 8.10
CA ASN A 165 -7.51 2.38 9.02
C ASN A 165 -6.71 3.64 8.64
N THR A 166 -6.42 3.85 7.36
CA THR A 166 -5.71 5.04 6.89
C THR A 166 -6.50 6.33 7.19
N LYS A 167 -7.84 6.32 7.09
CA LYS A 167 -8.69 7.45 7.48
C LYS A 167 -8.58 7.77 8.98
N ILE A 168 -8.62 6.75 9.84
CA ILE A 168 -8.46 6.94 11.29
C ILE A 168 -7.12 7.61 11.61
N ILE A 169 -6.03 7.14 10.98
CA ILE A 169 -4.69 7.74 11.14
C ILE A 169 -4.67 9.18 10.63
N LEU A 170 -5.28 9.45 9.48
CA LEU A 170 -5.36 10.80 8.92
C LEU A 170 -6.08 11.79 9.85
N ASP A 171 -7.20 11.36 10.42
CA ASP A 171 -7.96 12.18 11.37
C ASP A 171 -7.13 12.47 12.63
N GLU A 172 -6.39 11.48 13.13
CA GLU A 172 -5.48 11.64 14.27
C GLU A 172 -4.34 12.62 13.99
N VAL A 173 -3.70 12.50 12.81
CA VAL A 173 -2.63 13.41 12.39
C VAL A 173 -3.18 14.83 12.17
N LYS A 174 -4.41 15.00 11.68
CA LYS A 174 -5.01 16.34 11.51
C LYS A 174 -5.25 17.04 12.86
N ARG A 175 -5.71 16.29 13.88
CA ARG A 175 -6.04 16.81 15.21
C ARG A 175 -4.83 17.24 16.05
N ASN A 176 -3.69 16.55 15.93
CA ASN A 176 -2.45 16.83 16.67
C ASN A 176 -1.48 17.67 15.84
#